data_AF-A0A6J7IJN6-F1
#
_entry.id   AF-A0A6J7IJN6-F1
#
_cell.length_a   1.000
_cell.length_b   1.000
_cell.length_c   1.000
_cell.angle_alpha   90.00
_cell.angle_beta   90.00
_cell.angle_gamma   90.00
#
_symmetry.space_group_name_H-M   'P 1'
#
loop_
_entity.id
_entity.type
_entity.pdbx_description
1 polymer ?
#
loop_
_entity_poly.entity_id
_entity_poly.type
_entity_poly.pdbx_seq_one_letter_code
_entity_poly.pdbx_strand_id
1 'polypeptide(L)'
;MTVLSERGAPTPVAWTMLRAPRSFMGAVEPAQLQAAVAASALLPRYGAAVDRESAYERLATRLAPPPTAPAPAPAPRAEPAPRAPREPAPRPRREPAPEPDSSVVADVLGSSAFKAFARSAASALGREITRGIFGTRRRR
;
A
#
# COMPACT_ATOMS: atom_id res chain seq x y z
N MET A 1 -65.98 7.33 13.88
CA MET A 1 -66.64 6.19 14.55
C MET A 1 -67.94 5.92 13.80
N THR A 2 -68.16 4.69 13.33
CA THR A 2 -69.45 4.29 12.73
C THR A 2 -70.19 3.42 13.73
N VAL A 3 -71.44 3.76 14.02
CA VAL A 3 -72.33 2.94 14.84
C VAL A 3 -73.44 2.37 13.97
N LEU A 4 -74.06 1.28 14.42
CA LEU A 4 -75.27 0.78 13.79
C LEU A 4 -76.46 1.61 14.26
N SER A 5 -77.40 1.89 13.35
CA SER A 5 -78.72 2.39 13.68
C SER A 5 -79.54 1.34 14.44
N GLU A 6 -80.65 1.74 15.03
CA GLU A 6 -81.55 0.83 15.78
C GLU A 6 -82.05 -0.37 14.95
N ARG A 7 -82.03 -0.25 13.63
CA ARG A 7 -82.38 -1.33 12.68
C ARG A 7 -81.17 -2.13 12.17
N GLY A 8 -79.98 -1.92 12.76
CA GLY A 8 -78.75 -2.60 12.39
C GLY A 8 -78.06 -2.06 11.13
N ALA A 9 -78.54 -0.97 10.52
CA ALA A 9 -77.89 -0.38 9.34
C ALA A 9 -76.72 0.54 9.74
N PRO A 10 -75.54 0.47 9.10
CA PRO A 10 -74.41 1.32 9.42
C PRO A 10 -74.73 2.80 9.17
N THR A 11 -74.45 3.65 10.16
CA THR A 11 -74.63 5.10 10.04
C THR A 11 -73.50 5.74 9.22
N PRO A 12 -73.81 6.81 8.45
CA PRO A 12 -72.79 7.54 7.71
C PRO A 12 -71.69 8.07 8.64
N VAL A 13 -70.46 8.08 8.15
CA VAL A 13 -69.28 8.45 8.93
C VAL A 13 -69.38 9.91 9.39
N ALA A 14 -69.25 10.12 10.70
CA ALA A 14 -69.19 11.46 11.26
C ALA A 14 -67.97 12.24 10.73
N TRP A 15 -68.21 13.47 10.28
CA TRP A 15 -67.14 14.36 9.81
C TRP A 15 -66.23 14.73 10.97
N THR A 16 -64.94 14.42 10.82
CA THR A 16 -63.91 14.75 11.82
C THR A 16 -62.89 15.67 11.17
N MET A 17 -62.64 16.82 11.79
CA MET A 17 -61.58 17.73 11.36
C MET A 17 -60.23 17.21 11.88
N LEU A 18 -59.29 16.94 10.97
CA LEU A 18 -57.93 16.53 11.31
C LEU A 18 -56.98 17.72 11.14
N ARG A 19 -56.07 17.93 12.10
CA ARG A 19 -54.99 18.90 11.95
C ARG A 19 -53.90 18.36 11.02
N ALA A 20 -53.44 19.19 10.09
CA ALA A 20 -52.33 18.83 9.20
C ALA A 20 -51.02 18.57 9.99
N PRO A 21 -50.16 17.64 9.51
CA PRO A 21 -48.84 17.42 10.08
C PRO A 21 -47.99 18.69 9.97
N ARG A 22 -47.16 18.95 10.99
CA ARG A 22 -46.24 20.09 11.02
C ARG A 22 -44.84 19.74 10.50
N SER A 23 -44.57 18.47 10.26
CA SER A 23 -43.30 17.99 9.69
C SER A 23 -43.41 17.88 8.17
N PHE A 24 -42.30 18.14 7.50
CA PHE A 24 -42.12 17.86 6.08
C PHE A 24 -41.40 16.51 5.93
N MET A 25 -41.97 15.59 5.16
CA MET A 25 -41.39 14.27 4.88
C MET A 25 -40.75 14.19 3.49
N GLY A 26 -40.07 15.25 3.07
CA GLY A 26 -39.34 15.29 1.80
C GLY A 26 -37.84 15.51 2.00
N ALA A 27 -37.10 15.58 0.89
CA ALA A 27 -35.68 15.87 0.92
C ALA A 27 -35.44 17.28 1.51
N VAL A 28 -34.41 17.42 2.34
CA VAL A 28 -33.99 18.72 2.85
C VAL A 28 -33.19 19.47 1.79
N GLU A 29 -33.37 20.78 1.71
CA GLU A 29 -32.54 21.62 0.85
C GLU A 29 -31.06 21.53 1.30
N PRO A 30 -30.10 21.38 0.38
CA PRO A 30 -28.69 21.21 0.74
C PRO A 30 -28.16 22.37 1.57
N ALA A 31 -28.60 23.61 1.30
CA ALA A 31 -28.19 24.77 2.08
C ALA A 31 -28.65 24.69 3.55
N GLN A 32 -29.86 24.19 3.81
CA GLN A 32 -30.39 24.01 5.16
C GLN A 32 -29.62 22.92 5.91
N LEU A 33 -29.28 21.83 5.22
CA LEU A 33 -28.45 20.77 5.79
C LEU A 33 -27.07 21.30 6.20
N GLN A 34 -26.41 22.04 5.31
CA GLN A 34 -25.09 22.61 5.60
C GLN A 34 -25.13 23.57 6.78
N ALA A 35 -26.14 24.43 6.87
CA ALA A 35 -26.31 25.33 8.01
C ALA A 35 -26.52 24.55 9.32
N ALA A 36 -27.34 23.49 9.30
CA ALA A 36 -27.56 22.64 10.47
C ALA A 36 -26.29 21.90 10.92
N VAL A 37 -25.50 21.40 9.99
CA VAL A 37 -24.19 20.77 10.27
C VAL A 37 -23.22 21.79 10.86
N ALA A 38 -23.13 22.99 10.26
CA ALA A 38 -22.26 24.06 10.72
C ALA A 38 -22.59 24.55 12.14
N ALA A 39 -23.86 24.53 12.52
CA ALA A 39 -24.32 24.89 13.86
C ALA A 39 -24.08 23.80 14.92
N SER A 40 -23.61 22.62 14.54
CA SER A 40 -23.47 21.48 15.46
C SER A 40 -22.30 21.66 16.43
N ALA A 41 -22.57 21.46 17.73
CA ALA A 41 -21.53 21.43 18.77
C ALA A 41 -20.51 20.29 18.58
N LEU A 42 -20.84 19.28 17.77
CA LEU A 42 -19.97 18.14 17.46
C LEU A 42 -19.01 18.42 16.30
N LEU A 43 -19.23 19.50 15.55
CA LEU A 43 -18.43 19.87 14.38
C LEU A 43 -16.93 19.98 14.68
N PRO A 44 -16.47 20.56 15.81
CA PRO A 44 -15.03 20.64 16.11
C PRO A 44 -14.37 19.26 16.28
N ARG A 45 -15.12 18.26 16.74
CA ARG A 45 -14.60 16.91 17.01
C ARG A 45 -14.74 15.98 15.82
N TYR A 46 -15.83 16.09 15.07
CA TYR A 46 -16.21 15.13 14.03
C TYR A 46 -16.40 15.73 12.64
N GLY A 47 -16.19 17.04 12.46
CA GLY A 47 -16.39 17.72 11.18
C GLY A 47 -15.30 17.42 10.14
N ALA A 48 -14.12 16.97 10.56
CA ALA A 48 -13.05 16.60 9.66
C ALA A 48 -13.30 15.19 9.06
N ALA A 49 -13.42 15.14 7.73
CA ALA A 49 -13.45 13.87 7.01
C ALA A 49 -12.08 13.19 7.11
N VAL A 50 -12.05 11.97 7.63
CA VAL A 50 -10.83 11.17 7.75
C VAL A 50 -10.86 10.11 6.65
N ASP A 51 -10.03 10.30 5.63
CA ASP A 51 -9.78 9.29 4.61
C ASP A 51 -8.65 8.36 5.10
N ARG A 52 -8.93 7.07 5.18
CA ARG A 52 -7.99 6.07 5.69
C ARG A 52 -7.59 5.15 4.55
N GLU A 53 -6.31 4.78 4.54
CA GLU A 53 -5.76 3.83 3.57
C GLU A 53 -6.63 2.57 3.49
N SER A 54 -7.21 2.33 2.31
CA SER A 54 -8.15 1.24 2.11
C SER A 54 -7.42 -0.12 2.14
N ALA A 55 -8.13 -1.19 2.50
CA ALA A 55 -7.55 -2.53 2.42
C ALA A 55 -7.09 -2.87 0.98
N TYR A 56 -7.79 -2.33 -0.02
CA TYR A 56 -7.43 -2.45 -1.42
C TYR A 56 -6.09 -1.77 -1.72
N GLU A 57 -5.88 -0.52 -1.31
CA GLU A 57 -4.60 0.20 -1.49
C GLU A 57 -3.43 -0.52 -0.82
N ARG A 58 -3.66 -1.02 0.40
CA ARG A 58 -2.67 -1.80 1.15
C ARG A 58 -2.30 -3.10 0.43
N LEU A 59 -3.28 -3.78 -0.15
CA LEU A 59 -3.07 -5.02 -0.90
C LEU A 59 -2.42 -4.75 -2.25
N ALA A 60 -2.85 -3.71 -2.96
CA ALA A 60 -2.27 -3.27 -4.22
C ALA A 60 -0.79 -2.91 -4.05
N THR A 61 -0.45 -2.19 -2.98
CA THR A 61 0.96 -1.85 -2.65
C THR A 61 1.79 -3.08 -2.32
N ARG A 62 1.21 -4.11 -1.69
CA ARG A 62 1.90 -5.37 -1.38
C ARG A 62 2.10 -6.26 -2.60
N LEU A 63 1.16 -6.22 -3.55
CA LEU A 63 1.18 -6.99 -4.79
C LEU A 63 1.88 -6.23 -5.92
N ALA A 64 2.17 -4.94 -5.72
CA ALA A 64 2.87 -4.13 -6.70
C ALA A 64 4.24 -4.76 -6.97
N PRO A 65 4.56 -5.06 -8.25
CA PRO A 65 5.90 -5.47 -8.61
C PRO A 65 6.90 -4.37 -8.21
N PRO A 66 8.15 -4.72 -7.85
CA PRO A 66 9.16 -3.72 -7.56
C PRO A 66 9.25 -2.75 -8.74
N PRO A 67 9.46 -1.45 -8.50
CA PRO A 67 9.62 -0.50 -9.59
C PRO A 67 10.72 -1.02 -10.50
N THR A 68 10.39 -1.27 -11.77
CA THR A 68 11.38 -1.53 -12.80
C THR A 68 12.37 -0.37 -12.72
N ALA A 69 13.61 -0.68 -12.31
CA ALA A 69 14.66 0.31 -12.25
C ALA A 69 14.66 1.07 -13.58
N PRO A 70 14.76 2.42 -13.57
CA PRO A 70 14.87 3.16 -14.81
C PRO A 70 16.03 2.55 -15.60
N ALA A 71 15.75 2.14 -16.83
CA ALA A 71 16.79 1.67 -17.74
C ALA A 71 17.90 2.72 -17.74
N PRO A 72 19.18 2.32 -17.65
CA PRO A 72 20.27 3.27 -17.70
C PRO A 72 20.08 4.10 -18.97
N ALA A 73 19.98 5.42 -18.81
CA ALA A 73 20.01 6.33 -19.94
C ALA A 73 21.23 5.96 -20.80
N PRO A 74 21.10 5.90 -22.14
CA PRO A 74 22.24 5.60 -22.99
C PRO A 74 23.34 6.60 -22.65
N ALA A 75 24.48 6.08 -22.18
CA ALA A 75 25.64 6.89 -21.88
C ALA A 75 25.94 7.75 -23.12
N PRO A 76 26.16 9.08 -22.99
CA PRO A 76 26.59 9.88 -24.11
C PRO A 76 27.89 9.27 -24.62
N ARG A 77 27.88 8.92 -25.91
CA ARG A 77 29.03 8.39 -26.65
C ARG A 77 30.15 9.43 -26.52
N ALA A 78 31.16 9.12 -25.70
CA ALA A 78 32.32 9.99 -25.57
C ALA A 78 33.00 10.08 -26.93
N GLU A 79 33.05 11.30 -27.49
CA GLU A 79 33.92 11.64 -28.60
C GLU A 79 35.39 11.42 -28.18
N PRO A 80 36.26 10.97 -29.10
CA PRO A 80 37.66 10.74 -28.78
C PRO A 80 38.38 12.07 -28.56
N ALA A 81 38.72 12.37 -27.31
CA ALA A 81 39.60 13.49 -26.96
C ALA A 81 41.05 13.20 -27.41
N PRO A 82 41.82 14.23 -27.82
CA PRO A 82 43.12 14.06 -28.45
C PRO A 82 44.20 13.60 -27.46
N ARG A 83 45.13 12.82 -28.02
CA ARG A 83 46.24 12.14 -27.37
C ARG A 83 47.24 13.13 -26.76
N ALA A 84 47.34 13.17 -25.44
CA ALA A 84 48.43 13.85 -24.73
C ALA A 84 49.70 12.97 -24.65
N PRO A 85 50.91 13.56 -24.59
CA PRO A 85 52.18 12.83 -24.71
C PRO A 85 52.48 11.96 -23.47
N ARG A 86 53.03 10.77 -23.74
CA ARG A 86 53.49 9.81 -22.73
C ARG A 86 54.80 10.26 -22.09
N GLU A 87 54.82 10.30 -20.76
CA GLU A 87 56.03 10.32 -19.94
C GLU A 87 56.35 8.88 -19.46
N PRO A 88 57.61 8.44 -19.41
CA PRO A 88 57.95 7.03 -19.20
C PRO A 88 58.10 6.69 -17.70
N ALA A 89 57.48 5.59 -17.28
CA ALA A 89 57.74 4.94 -15.99
C ALA A 89 57.69 3.41 -16.14
N PRO A 90 58.38 2.66 -15.26
CA PRO A 90 59.23 1.54 -15.65
C PRO A 90 58.51 0.20 -15.77
N ARG A 91 59.13 -0.71 -16.54
CA ARG A 91 58.71 -2.10 -16.71
C ARG A 91 58.87 -2.90 -15.41
N PRO A 92 57.88 -3.71 -15.02
CA PRO A 92 58.14 -4.92 -14.24
C PRO A 92 58.18 -6.16 -15.14
N ARG A 93 59.00 -7.09 -14.67
CA ARG A 93 59.46 -8.36 -15.24
C ARG A 93 58.33 -9.34 -15.60
N ARG A 94 58.68 -10.18 -16.58
CA ARG A 94 58.03 -11.41 -17.04
C ARG A 94 57.92 -12.46 -15.91
N GLU A 95 56.72 -13.04 -15.78
CA GLU A 95 56.31 -14.45 -15.53
C GLU A 95 57.12 -15.36 -14.56
N PRO A 96 56.48 -16.32 -13.84
CA PRO A 96 55.70 -17.40 -14.48
C PRO A 96 54.48 -17.95 -13.70
N ALA A 97 53.63 -18.69 -14.41
CA ALA A 97 52.75 -19.71 -13.82
C ALA A 97 53.54 -21.02 -13.61
N PRO A 98 53.22 -21.84 -12.59
CA PRO A 98 52.54 -23.10 -12.91
C PRO A 98 51.53 -23.65 -11.86
N GLU A 99 50.49 -24.32 -12.39
CA GLU A 99 49.83 -25.56 -11.92
C GLU A 99 48.97 -25.62 -10.61
N PRO A 100 48.01 -26.57 -10.53
CA PRO A 100 46.65 -26.35 -10.01
C PRO A 100 46.38 -26.97 -8.61
N ASP A 101 45.10 -26.96 -8.25
CA ASP A 101 44.46 -27.64 -7.11
C ASP A 101 44.46 -26.88 -5.77
N SER A 102 43.56 -25.88 -5.69
CA SER A 102 42.72 -25.53 -4.53
C SER A 102 42.16 -24.10 -4.62
N SER A 103 42.74 -23.24 -5.48
CA SER A 103 42.42 -21.80 -5.47
C SER A 103 41.11 -21.43 -6.16
N VAL A 104 40.65 -22.13 -7.19
CA VAL A 104 39.42 -21.73 -7.92
C VAL A 104 38.18 -21.78 -7.03
N VAL A 105 38.11 -22.74 -6.10
CA VAL A 105 37.02 -22.81 -5.13
C VAL A 105 37.17 -21.73 -4.06
N ALA A 106 38.41 -21.45 -3.62
CA ALA A 106 38.70 -20.38 -2.66
C ALA A 106 38.43 -18.98 -3.24
N ASP A 107 38.70 -18.77 -4.52
CA ASP A 107 38.47 -17.51 -5.25
C ASP A 107 36.98 -17.30 -5.50
N VAL A 108 36.23 -18.36 -5.80
CA VAL A 108 34.76 -18.31 -5.91
C VAL A 108 34.12 -18.02 -4.54
N LEU A 109 34.59 -18.65 -3.46
CA LEU A 109 34.13 -18.40 -2.08
C LEU A 109 34.54 -17.00 -1.58
N GLY A 110 35.69 -16.49 -2.03
CA GLY A 110 36.23 -15.16 -1.70
C GLY A 110 35.63 -14.02 -2.53
N SER A 111 34.95 -14.34 -3.63
CA SER A 111 34.36 -13.35 -4.52
C SER A 111 33.30 -12.49 -3.81
N SER A 112 33.32 -11.20 -4.11
CA SER A 112 32.35 -10.23 -3.56
C SER A 112 30.90 -10.58 -3.91
N ALA A 113 30.68 -11.24 -5.05
CA ALA A 113 29.39 -11.75 -5.49
C ALA A 113 28.90 -12.92 -4.64
N PHE A 114 29.74 -13.92 -4.35
CA PHE A 114 29.38 -15.04 -3.49
C PHE A 114 29.15 -14.58 -2.04
N LYS A 115 29.99 -13.67 -1.54
CA LYS A 115 29.83 -13.09 -0.19
C LYS A 115 28.53 -12.29 -0.03
N ALA A 116 28.12 -11.56 -1.07
CA ALA A 116 26.84 -10.86 -1.12
C ALA A 116 25.66 -11.84 -1.16
N PHE A 117 25.76 -12.92 -1.94
CA PHE A 117 24.75 -13.97 -2.01
C PHE A 117 24.62 -14.73 -0.68
N ALA A 118 25.72 -15.13 -0.06
CA ALA A 118 25.75 -15.80 1.24
C ALA A 118 25.15 -14.94 2.36
N ARG A 119 25.46 -13.63 2.39
CA ARG A 119 24.86 -12.69 3.36
C ARG A 119 23.35 -12.54 3.17
N SER A 120 22.88 -12.58 1.92
CA SER A 120 21.46 -12.51 1.56
C SER A 120 20.71 -13.79 1.96
N ALA A 121 21.25 -14.96 1.61
CA ALA A 121 20.69 -16.26 1.95
C ALA A 121 20.65 -16.52 3.47
N ALA A 122 21.71 -16.13 4.20
CA ALA A 122 21.75 -16.23 5.67
C ALA A 122 20.66 -15.39 6.35
N SER A 123 20.36 -14.21 5.80
CA SER A 123 19.33 -13.31 6.35
C SER A 123 17.91 -13.80 6.07
N ALA A 124 17.68 -14.45 4.92
CA ALA A 124 16.39 -15.02 4.54
C ALA A 124 16.06 -16.27 5.36
N LEU A 125 16.99 -17.24 5.43
CA LEU A 125 16.83 -18.47 6.20
C LEU A 125 16.78 -18.21 7.71
N GLY A 126 17.58 -17.25 8.22
CA GLY A 126 17.59 -16.89 9.64
C GLY A 126 16.23 -16.38 10.14
N ARG A 127 15.52 -15.56 9.34
CA ARG A 127 14.20 -15.02 9.72
C ARG A 127 13.09 -16.07 9.67
N GLU A 128 13.16 -17.03 8.74
CA GLU A 128 12.19 -18.12 8.66
C GLU A 128 12.38 -19.17 9.75
N ILE A 129 13.63 -19.53 10.09
CA ILE A 129 13.91 -20.45 11.18
C ILE A 129 13.52 -19.83 12.53
N THR A 130 13.78 -18.53 12.72
CA THR A 130 13.37 -17.82 13.94
C THR A 130 11.84 -17.79 14.10
N ARG A 131 11.08 -17.64 13.00
CA ARG A 131 9.61 -17.77 13.01
C ARG A 131 9.14 -19.22 13.23
N GLY A 132 9.87 -20.20 12.71
CA GLY A 132 9.54 -21.63 12.85
C GLY A 132 9.76 -22.16 14.27
N ILE A 133 10.81 -21.67 14.96
CA ILE A 133 11.14 -22.09 16.33
C ILE A 133 10.28 -21.37 17.38
N PHE A 134 9.85 -20.12 17.16
CA PHE A 134 9.02 -19.34 18.10
C PHE A 134 7.50 -19.43 17.89
N GLY A 135 7.00 -20.55 17.35
CA GLY A 135 5.66 -21.01 17.73
C GLY A 135 4.47 -20.32 17.09
N THR A 136 4.27 -20.54 15.79
CA THR A 136 2.92 -20.45 15.18
C THR A 136 2.48 -21.77 14.54
N ARG A 137 2.79 -22.91 15.17
CA ARG A 137 2.11 -24.17 14.88
C ARG A 137 0.68 -24.08 15.43
N ARG A 138 -0.22 -23.53 14.62
CA ARG A 138 -1.67 -23.57 14.87
C ARG A 138 -2.12 -25.03 14.81
N ARG A 139 -2.48 -25.58 15.97
CA ARG A 139 -3.08 -26.91 16.14
C ARG A 139 -4.36 -26.99 15.30
N ARG A 140 -4.40 -27.94 14.36
CA ARG A 140 -5.61 -28.64 13.92
C ARG A 140 -5.28 -30.12 13.97
#